data_AF-A0A6A5Z2J4-F1
#
_entry.id   AF-A0A6A5Z2J4-F1
#
_cell.length_a   1.000
_cell.length_b   1.000
_cell.length_c   1.000
_cell.angle_alpha   90.00
_cell.angle_beta   90.00
_cell.angle_gamma   90.00
#
_symmetry.space_group_name_H-M   'P 1'
#
loop_
_entity.id
_entity.type
_entity.pdbx_description
1 polymer ?
#
loop_
_entity_poly.entity_id
_entity_poly.type
_entity_poly.pdbx_seq_one_letter_code
_entity_poly.pdbx_strand_id
1 'polypeptide(L)'
;MFGRPLNRKLDIYTDGSSFNNGKDDAIAGLGVWFGHGDHRNAAQPLGPGKQTNQRAELKAVKIALERAPNENVIIHSDSKYTIDCVTYLWMNWEVESWYKSAGILMENTDLIRPIVEIMENRKCRFLTTGFTWVKGHSGNKGNEAADALAREGSK
;
A
#
# COMPACT_ATOMS: atom_id res chain seq x y z
N MET A 1 24.68 23.51 0.04
CA MET A 1 23.99 22.22 0.29
C MET A 1 22.81 22.52 1.19
N PHE A 2 21.61 22.77 0.64
CA PHE A 2 20.44 23.14 1.45
C PHE A 2 19.88 21.89 2.11
N GLY A 3 20.01 21.80 3.43
CA GLY A 3 19.40 20.73 4.22
C GLY A 3 17.89 20.73 4.01
N ARG A 4 17.33 19.58 3.64
CA ARG A 4 15.88 19.40 3.59
C ARG A 4 15.33 19.66 5.01
N PRO A 5 14.24 20.44 5.17
CA PRO A 5 13.68 20.70 6.48
C PRO A 5 13.31 19.37 7.16
N LEU A 6 13.67 19.25 8.44
CA LEU A 6 13.55 18.06 9.29
C LEU A 6 12.13 17.48 9.45
N ASN A 7 11.12 18.11 8.85
CA ASN A 7 9.71 17.76 9.02
C ASN A 7 8.95 17.49 7.71
N ARG A 8 9.65 17.41 6.56
CA ARG A 8 8.99 17.08 5.29
C ARG A 8 8.73 15.58 5.20
N LYS A 9 7.45 15.19 5.15
CA LYS A 9 7.06 13.82 4.81
C LYS A 9 7.17 13.61 3.30
N LEU A 10 7.56 12.40 2.91
CA LEU A 10 7.59 11.94 1.54
C LEU A 10 6.21 11.39 1.18
N ASP A 11 5.54 12.02 0.24
CA ASP A 11 4.30 11.51 -0.35
C ASP A 11 4.62 10.36 -1.29
N ILE A 12 3.94 9.23 -1.09
CA ILE A 12 4.05 8.04 -1.92
C ILE A 12 2.64 7.60 -2.27
N TYR A 13 2.39 7.34 -3.55
CA TYR A 13 1.08 6.90 -4.04
C TYR A 13 1.16 5.43 -4.37
N THR A 14 0.15 4.66 -3.96
CA THR A 14 0.09 3.22 -4.17
C THR A 14 -1.26 2.84 -4.73
N ASP A 15 -1.26 1.88 -5.65
CA ASP A 15 -2.47 1.35 -6.28
C ASP A 15 -2.31 -0.14 -6.60
N GLY A 16 -3.43 -0.86 -6.64
CA GLY A 16 -3.52 -2.26 -7.04
C GLY A 16 -4.52 -2.43 -8.16
N SER A 17 -4.12 -3.20 -9.17
CA SER A 17 -4.96 -3.54 -10.32
C SER A 17 -5.12 -5.04 -10.45
N SER A 18 -6.30 -5.50 -10.86
CA SER A 18 -6.54 -6.89 -11.22
C SER A 18 -7.46 -7.03 -12.41
N PHE A 19 -7.06 -7.86 -13.38
CA PHE A 19 -7.92 -8.32 -14.46
C PHE A 19 -8.63 -9.60 -14.03
N ASN A 20 -9.90 -9.76 -14.42
CA ASN A 20 -10.73 -10.92 -14.07
C ASN A 20 -10.79 -11.21 -12.55
N ASN A 21 -10.73 -10.18 -11.71
CA ASN A 21 -10.72 -10.31 -10.25
C ASN A 21 -11.80 -11.29 -9.73
N GLY A 22 -11.38 -12.27 -8.94
CA GLY A 22 -12.26 -13.30 -8.37
C GLY A 22 -12.50 -14.53 -9.27
N LYS A 23 -11.86 -14.60 -10.44
CA LYS A 23 -11.87 -15.79 -11.32
C LYS A 23 -10.52 -16.52 -11.27
N ASP A 24 -10.50 -17.75 -11.77
CA ASP A 24 -9.31 -18.61 -11.79
C ASP A 24 -8.18 -18.08 -12.68
N ASP A 25 -8.52 -17.29 -13.70
CA ASP A 25 -7.59 -16.64 -14.63
C ASP A 25 -7.24 -15.19 -14.24
N ALA A 26 -7.54 -14.80 -13.00
CA ALA A 26 -7.23 -13.46 -12.53
C ALA A 26 -5.73 -13.18 -12.57
N ILE A 27 -5.35 -11.97 -12.99
CA ILE A 27 -3.97 -11.48 -12.98
C ILE A 27 -3.97 -10.15 -12.23
N ALA A 28 -3.10 -10.02 -11.24
CA ALA A 28 -3.03 -8.81 -10.44
C ALA A 28 -1.61 -8.21 -10.45
N GLY A 29 -1.57 -6.88 -10.34
CA GLY A 29 -0.36 -6.08 -10.41
C GLY A 29 -0.47 -4.87 -9.50
N LEU A 30 0.68 -4.34 -9.10
CA LEU A 30 0.79 -3.24 -8.16
C LEU A 30 1.60 -2.09 -8.73
N GLY A 31 1.23 -0.89 -8.32
CA GLY A 31 1.87 0.37 -8.68
C GLY A 31 2.33 1.13 -7.44
N VAL A 32 3.57 1.63 -7.46
CA VAL A 32 4.11 2.52 -6.43
C VAL A 32 4.76 3.71 -7.10
N TRP A 33 4.31 4.92 -6.76
CA TRP A 33 4.78 6.16 -7.35
C TRP A 33 5.31 7.12 -6.28
N PHE A 34 6.61 7.43 -6.38
CA PHE A 34 7.36 8.37 -5.56
C PHE A 34 7.50 9.76 -6.21
N GLY A 35 7.27 9.86 -7.52
CA GLY A 35 7.47 11.08 -8.29
C GLY A 35 7.94 10.80 -9.72
N HIS A 36 7.92 11.83 -10.57
CA HIS A 36 8.46 11.72 -11.94
C HIS A 36 9.95 11.38 -11.92
N GLY A 37 10.33 10.33 -12.65
CA GLY A 37 11.72 9.90 -12.81
C GLY A 37 12.36 9.33 -11.54
N ASP A 38 11.60 9.12 -10.46
CA ASP A 38 12.14 8.50 -9.25
C ASP A 38 12.39 7.00 -9.51
N HIS A 39 13.65 6.58 -9.33
CA HIS A 39 14.07 5.19 -9.53
C HIS A 39 13.37 4.19 -8.60
N ARG A 40 12.72 4.67 -7.54
CA ARG A 40 11.93 3.87 -6.60
C ARG A 40 10.51 3.60 -7.08
N ASN A 41 10.07 4.18 -8.21
CA ASN A 41 8.79 3.82 -8.81
C ASN A 41 8.76 2.31 -9.14
N ALA A 42 7.59 1.69 -8.99
CA ALA A 42 7.42 0.25 -9.19
C ALA A 42 6.15 -0.03 -10.00
N ALA A 43 6.29 -0.82 -11.06
CA ALA A 43 5.23 -1.60 -11.66
C ALA A 43 5.64 -3.07 -11.52
N GLN A 44 4.88 -3.87 -10.79
CA GLN A 44 5.23 -5.27 -10.53
C GLN A 44 4.00 -6.17 -10.55
N PRO A 45 4.13 -7.44 -10.98
CA PRO A 45 3.08 -8.43 -10.74
C PRO A 45 2.91 -8.67 -9.24
N LEU A 46 1.69 -9.02 -8.82
CA LEU A 46 1.39 -9.42 -7.45
C LEU A 46 2.24 -10.63 -7.03
N GLY A 47 2.66 -11.47 -7.98
CA GLY A 47 3.44 -12.68 -7.74
C GLY A 47 2.55 -13.87 -7.38
N PRO A 48 3.10 -14.95 -6.82
CA PRO A 48 2.36 -16.17 -6.56
C PRO A 48 1.27 -16.00 -5.48
N GLY A 49 0.22 -16.82 -5.55
CA GLY A 49 -0.91 -16.80 -4.63
C GLY A 49 -2.20 -16.28 -5.28
N LYS A 50 -3.20 -15.98 -4.45
CA LYS A 50 -4.51 -15.51 -4.91
C LYS A 50 -4.38 -14.14 -5.61
N GLN A 51 -4.81 -14.06 -6.87
CA GLN A 51 -4.72 -12.85 -7.69
C GLN A 51 -5.95 -11.97 -7.45
N THR A 52 -5.83 -11.00 -6.53
CA THR A 52 -6.94 -10.08 -6.23
C THR A 52 -6.47 -8.64 -6.14
N ASN A 53 -7.40 -7.71 -6.37
CA ASN A 53 -7.14 -6.28 -6.20
C ASN A 53 -6.64 -5.96 -4.79
N GLN A 54 -7.32 -6.48 -3.76
CA GLN A 54 -6.99 -6.20 -2.36
C GLN A 54 -5.57 -6.60 -1.98
N ARG A 55 -5.09 -7.74 -2.53
CA ARG A 55 -3.73 -8.21 -2.30
C ARG A 55 -2.70 -7.36 -3.04
N ALA A 56 -3.01 -6.92 -4.25
CA ALA A 56 -2.18 -5.96 -4.98
C ALA A 56 -2.03 -4.63 -4.24
N GLU A 57 -3.13 -4.07 -3.73
CA GLU A 57 -3.13 -2.86 -2.92
C GLU A 57 -2.25 -2.98 -1.67
N LEU A 58 -2.44 -4.05 -0.89
CA LEU A 58 -1.64 -4.31 0.31
C LEU A 58 -0.15 -4.47 -0.03
N LYS A 59 0.16 -5.22 -1.09
CA LYS A 59 1.56 -5.41 -1.50
C LYS A 59 2.18 -4.11 -2.02
N ALA A 60 1.42 -3.22 -2.66
CA ALA A 60 1.88 -1.90 -3.05
C ALA A 60 2.34 -1.08 -1.83
N VAL A 61 1.54 -1.06 -0.75
CA VAL A 61 1.92 -0.41 0.52
C VAL A 61 3.20 -1.02 1.09
N LYS A 62 3.31 -2.35 1.12
CA LYS A 62 4.53 -3.02 1.59
C LYS A 62 5.77 -2.55 0.82
N ILE A 63 5.71 -2.58 -0.50
CA ILE A 63 6.83 -2.16 -1.38
C ILE A 63 7.16 -0.68 -1.18
N ALA A 64 6.16 0.18 -1.02
CA ALA A 64 6.37 1.61 -0.74
C ALA A 64 7.18 1.83 0.54
N LEU A 65 6.83 1.11 1.62
CA LEU A 65 7.54 1.22 2.91
C LEU A 65 8.95 0.62 2.85
N GLU A 66 9.14 -0.48 2.13
CA GLU A 66 10.46 -1.10 1.94
C GLU A 66 11.40 -0.22 1.12
N ARG A 67 10.87 0.54 0.14
CA ARG A 67 11.65 1.44 -0.73
C ARG A 67 11.92 2.83 -0.12
N ALA A 68 11.30 3.15 1.01
CA ALA A 68 11.56 4.38 1.77
C ALA A 68 11.91 4.09 3.24
N PRO A 69 12.96 3.30 3.52
CA PRO A 69 13.21 2.75 4.85
C PRO A 69 13.56 3.81 5.90
N ASN A 70 13.95 5.03 5.51
CA ASN A 70 14.57 6.02 6.41
C ASN A 70 13.89 7.40 6.38
N GLU A 71 12.76 7.53 5.68
CA GLU A 71 12.04 8.78 5.53
C GLU A 71 10.74 8.77 6.33
N ASN A 72 10.29 9.92 6.83
CA ASN A 72 8.89 10.08 7.23
C ASN A 72 8.01 10.02 5.98
N VAL A 73 6.93 9.24 5.98
CA VAL A 73 6.10 9.03 4.77
C VAL A 73 4.62 9.33 5.00
N ILE A 74 3.93 9.72 3.93
CA ILE A 74 2.47 9.66 3.80
C ILE A 74 2.16 8.77 2.61
N ILE A 75 1.47 7.66 2.86
CA ILE A 75 0.97 6.76 1.82
C ILE A 75 -0.42 7.24 1.38
N HIS A 76 -0.56 7.53 0.10
CA HIS A 76 -1.83 7.86 -0.55
C HIS A 76 -2.34 6.63 -1.29
N SER A 77 -3.57 6.21 -1.00
CA SER A 77 -4.25 5.08 -1.67
C SER A 77 -5.74 5.38 -1.75
N ASP A 78 -6.40 4.89 -2.80
CA ASP A 78 -7.86 4.95 -2.90
C ASP A 78 -8.56 3.73 -2.28
N SER A 79 -7.80 2.71 -1.87
CA SER A 79 -8.28 1.55 -1.14
C SER A 79 -8.45 1.84 0.34
N LYS A 80 -9.66 2.24 0.73
CA LYS A 80 -10.05 2.30 2.16
C LYS A 80 -9.81 0.97 2.88
N TYR A 81 -10.08 -0.13 2.19
CA TYR A 81 -9.82 -1.48 2.72
C TYR A 81 -8.37 -1.64 3.18
N THR A 82 -7.41 -1.25 2.34
CA THR A 82 -5.98 -1.37 2.65
C THR A 82 -5.59 -0.48 3.82
N ILE A 83 -6.04 0.79 3.81
CA ILE A 83 -5.80 1.74 4.89
C ILE A 83 -6.36 1.21 6.21
N ASP A 84 -7.62 0.75 6.21
CA ASP A 84 -8.30 0.24 7.40
C ASP A 84 -7.61 -1.03 7.92
N CYS A 85 -7.17 -1.94 7.05
CA CYS A 85 -6.46 -3.16 7.43
C CYS A 85 -5.18 -2.86 8.23
N VAL A 86 -4.34 -1.95 7.75
CA VAL A 86 -3.00 -1.68 8.32
C VAL A 86 -3.00 -0.63 9.42
N THR A 87 -4.14 0.06 9.64
CA THR A 87 -4.30 1.05 10.71
C THR A 87 -5.31 0.58 11.75
N TYR A 88 -6.60 0.66 11.44
CA TYR A 88 -7.68 0.46 12.39
C TYR A 88 -7.87 -1.02 12.78
N LEU A 89 -8.01 -1.90 11.80
CA LEU A 89 -8.40 -3.29 12.03
C LEU A 89 -7.28 -4.06 12.74
N TRP A 90 -6.03 -3.87 12.32
CA TRP A 90 -4.91 -4.52 12.99
C TRP A 90 -4.71 -4.02 14.42
N MET A 91 -4.84 -2.71 14.68
CA MET A 91 -4.68 -2.19 16.05
C MET A 91 -5.74 -2.72 17.01
N ASN A 92 -6.94 -2.98 16.51
CA ASN A 92 -8.05 -3.45 17.33
C ASN A 92 -8.25 -4.97 17.26
N TRP A 93 -7.40 -5.73 16.57
CA TRP A 93 -7.71 -7.12 16.22
C TRP A 93 -8.02 -8.05 17.41
N GLU A 94 -7.39 -7.83 18.58
CA GLU A 94 -7.67 -8.59 19.82
C GLU A 94 -8.91 -8.09 20.55
N VAL A 95 -9.15 -6.78 20.53
CA VAL A 95 -10.28 -6.14 21.23
C VAL A 95 -11.57 -6.31 20.45
N GLU A 96 -11.48 -6.25 19.13
CA GLU A 96 -12.63 -6.09 18.28
C GLU A 96 -13.34 -7.36 17.90
N SER A 97 -12.94 -8.57 18.37
CA SER A 97 -13.68 -9.87 18.43
C SER A 97 -14.94 -10.05 17.55
N TRP A 98 -14.99 -9.48 16.36
CA TRP A 98 -16.13 -9.39 15.47
C TRP A 98 -15.75 -10.24 14.27
N TYR A 99 -16.54 -11.26 14.02
CA TYR A 99 -16.30 -12.27 12.99
C TYR A 99 -15.96 -11.67 11.60
N LYS A 100 -16.45 -10.46 11.28
CA LYS A 100 -16.15 -9.75 10.03
C LYS A 100 -14.75 -9.15 9.96
N SER A 101 -14.31 -8.39 10.98
CA SER A 101 -12.96 -7.83 11.05
C SER A 101 -11.91 -8.96 11.09
N ALA A 102 -12.20 -10.02 11.84
CA ALA A 102 -11.38 -11.22 11.87
C ALA A 102 -11.31 -11.90 10.49
N GLY A 103 -12.43 -12.07 9.79
CA GLY A 103 -12.45 -12.66 8.44
C GLY A 103 -11.64 -11.88 7.41
N ILE A 104 -11.77 -10.55 7.40
CA ILE A 104 -11.02 -9.65 6.53
C ILE A 104 -9.51 -9.76 6.77
N LEU A 105 -9.10 -9.70 8.04
CA LEU A 105 -7.70 -9.80 8.42
C LEU A 105 -7.16 -11.19 8.10
N MET A 106 -7.88 -12.27 8.43
CA MET A 106 -7.45 -13.65 8.20
C MET A 106 -7.14 -13.95 6.73
N GLU A 107 -7.93 -13.43 5.78
CA GLU A 107 -7.72 -13.69 4.35
C GLU A 107 -6.39 -13.11 3.83
N ASN A 108 -5.90 -12.03 4.45
CA ASN A 108 -4.72 -11.30 3.96
C ASN A 108 -3.67 -11.06 5.05
N THR A 109 -3.70 -11.85 6.14
CA THR A 109 -2.78 -11.71 7.27
C THR A 109 -1.33 -11.87 6.83
N ASP A 110 -1.08 -12.71 5.81
CA ASP A 110 0.23 -12.93 5.23
C ASP A 110 0.85 -11.66 4.62
N LEU A 111 0.03 -10.70 4.17
CA LEU A 111 0.47 -9.39 3.67
C LEU A 111 0.39 -8.30 4.75
N ILE A 112 -0.67 -8.31 5.55
CA ILE A 112 -0.92 -7.26 6.57
C ILE A 112 0.15 -7.32 7.67
N ARG A 113 0.46 -8.51 8.19
CA ARG A 113 1.40 -8.65 9.31
C ARG A 113 2.80 -8.08 8.98
N PRO A 114 3.45 -8.41 7.84
CA PRO A 114 4.72 -7.79 7.48
C PRO A 114 4.67 -6.26 7.34
N ILE A 115 3.55 -5.70 6.85
CA ILE A 115 3.41 -4.24 6.73
C ILE A 115 3.43 -3.60 8.12
N VAL A 116 2.69 -4.17 9.07
CA VAL A 116 2.65 -3.64 10.43
C VAL A 116 4.00 -3.81 11.14
N GLU A 117 4.68 -4.94 10.95
CA GLU A 117 6.04 -5.14 11.46
C GLU A 117 7.00 -4.06 10.92
N ILE A 118 6.92 -3.72 9.64
CA ILE A 118 7.70 -2.62 9.06
C ILE A 118 7.32 -1.29 9.71
N MET A 119 6.02 -1.01 9.91
CA MET A 119 5.54 0.23 10.53
C MET A 119 6.02 0.39 11.98
N GLU A 120 5.97 -0.67 12.79
CA GLU A 120 6.46 -0.65 14.18
C GLU A 120 7.98 -0.49 14.22
N ASN A 121 8.72 -1.19 13.36
CA ASN A 121 10.18 -1.01 13.24
C ASN A 121 10.58 0.41 12.82
N ARG A 122 9.78 1.08 11.99
CA ARG A 122 9.96 2.49 11.62
C ARG A 122 9.71 3.40 12.82
N LYS A 123 8.65 3.14 13.59
CA LYS A 123 8.30 3.89 14.80
C LYS A 123 9.38 3.78 15.88
N CYS A 124 9.96 2.60 16.09
CA CYS A 124 11.11 2.42 17.00
C CYS A 124 12.34 3.25 16.59
N ARG A 125 12.45 3.63 15.31
CA ARG A 125 13.50 4.51 14.77
C ARG A 125 13.06 5.98 14.66
N PHE A 126 11.98 6.36 15.34
CA PHE A 126 11.40 7.71 15.32
C PHE A 126 10.95 8.18 13.92
N LEU A 127 10.63 7.25 13.02
CA LEU A 127 10.06 7.54 11.71
C LEU A 127 8.54 7.39 11.74
N THR A 128 7.85 8.32 11.08
CA THR A 128 6.39 8.34 10.97
C THR A 128 5.91 7.71 9.66
N THR A 129 4.81 6.98 9.75
CA THR A 129 4.08 6.42 8.61
C THR A 129 2.63 6.90 8.73
N GLY A 130 2.22 7.81 7.84
CA GLY A 130 0.85 8.29 7.73
C GLY A 130 0.13 7.66 6.53
N PHE A 131 -1.19 7.64 6.58
CA PHE A 131 -2.05 7.22 5.46
C PHE A 131 -3.03 8.33 5.13
N THR A 132 -3.35 8.49 3.85
CA THR A 132 -4.36 9.42 3.35
C THR A 132 -5.18 8.73 2.28
N TRP A 133 -6.49 8.65 2.52
CA TRP A 133 -7.40 8.18 1.48
C TRP A 133 -7.55 9.25 0.42
N VAL A 134 -7.33 8.86 -0.84
CA VAL A 134 -7.62 9.69 -2.00
C VAL A 134 -8.78 9.09 -2.77
N LYS A 135 -9.55 9.92 -3.45
CA LYS A 135 -10.64 9.41 -4.29
C LYS A 135 -10.04 8.85 -5.59
N GLY A 136 -10.37 7.61 -5.92
CA GLY A 136 -10.00 7.00 -7.20
C GLY A 136 -10.59 7.78 -8.38
N HIS A 137 -9.85 7.85 -9.48
CA HIS A 137 -10.22 8.52 -10.74
C HIS A 137 -10.73 9.97 -10.59
N SER A 138 -10.13 10.75 -9.68
CA SER A 138 -10.56 12.11 -9.38
C SER A 138 -9.59 13.21 -9.86
N GLY A 139 -8.70 12.96 -10.81
CA GLY A 139 -7.71 13.95 -11.28
C GLY A 139 -6.45 14.06 -10.42
N ASN A 140 -6.25 13.17 -9.44
CA ASN A 140 -5.04 13.16 -8.63
C ASN A 140 -3.90 12.52 -9.42
N LYS A 141 -2.98 13.35 -9.93
CA LYS A 141 -1.86 12.91 -10.77
C LYS A 141 -1.00 11.80 -10.15
N GLY A 142 -0.80 11.82 -8.83
CA GLY A 142 -0.03 10.78 -8.14
C GLY A 142 -0.77 9.45 -8.11
N ASN A 143 -2.07 9.48 -7.83
CA ASN A 143 -2.93 8.29 -7.86
C ASN A 143 -3.05 7.73 -9.28
N GLU A 144 -3.24 8.59 -10.28
CA GLU A 144 -3.31 8.18 -11.69
C GLU A 144 -2.00 7.57 -12.18
N ALA A 145 -0.85 8.07 -11.71
CA ALA A 145 0.44 7.48 -12.02
C ALA A 145 0.64 6.12 -11.34
N ALA A 146 0.19 5.97 -10.09
CA ALA A 146 0.20 4.67 -9.40
C ALA A 146 -0.72 3.66 -10.10
N ASP A 147 -1.93 4.06 -10.50
CA ASP A 147 -2.88 3.23 -11.27
C ASP A 147 -2.33 2.81 -12.63
N ALA A 148 -1.65 3.71 -13.34
CA ALA A 148 -0.96 3.37 -14.58
C ALA A 148 0.14 2.31 -14.37
N LEU A 149 0.94 2.44 -13.30
CA LEU A 149 1.96 1.46 -12.93
C LEU A 149 1.34 0.12 -12.49
N ALA A 150 0.23 0.14 -11.77
CA ALA A 150 -0.48 -1.06 -11.34
C ALA A 150 -1.02 -1.85 -12.54
N ARG A 151 -1.60 -1.14 -13.53
CA ARG A 151 -2.03 -1.72 -14.80
C ARG A 151 -0.88 -2.24 -15.66
N GLU A 152 0.30 -1.66 -15.54
CA GLU A 152 1.50 -2.19 -16.20
C GLU A 152 1.95 -3.49 -15.52
N GLY A 153 1.90 -3.54 -14.19
CA GLY A 153 2.24 -4.73 -13.41
C GLY A 153 1.26 -5.89 -13.55
N SER A 154 0.04 -5.66 -14.06
CA SER A 154 -1.00 -6.68 -14.22
C SER A 154 -1.14 -7.22 -15.66
N LYS A 155 -0.11 -7.05 -16.49
CA LYS A 155 -0.06 -7.54 -17.88
C LYS A 155 0.73 -8.84 -18.03
#